data_AF-A0A2T1KD64-F1
#
_entry.id   AF-A0A2T1KD64-F1
#
_cell.length_a   1.000
_cell.length_b   1.000
_cell.length_c   1.000
_cell.angle_alpha   90.00
_cell.angle_beta   90.00
_cell.angle_gamma   90.00
#
_symmetry.space_group_name_H-M   'P 1'
#
loop_
_entity.id
_entity.type
_entity.pdbx_description
1 polymer ?
#
loop_
_entity_poly.entity_id
_entity_poly.type
_entity_poly.pdbx_seq_one_letter_code
_entity_poly.pdbx_strand_id
1 'polypeptide(L)'
;MAQATARHILVDSEAKCEELKKAIEGGQDFAEVAKQHSSCPSGRNGGDLGSFGPGQMVPEFDKVVFSGDLNTVIGPVKTQFGYHLLEVTSRS
;
A
#
# COMPACT_ATOMS: atom_id res chain seq x y z
N MET A 1 -14.72 11.03 12.97
CA MET A 1 -14.95 10.50 11.61
C MET A 1 -13.87 9.48 11.37
N ALA A 2 -14.20 8.27 10.91
CA ALA A 2 -13.19 7.25 10.71
C ALA A 2 -12.21 7.70 9.61
N GLN A 3 -10.93 7.82 9.95
CA GLN A 3 -9.86 8.19 9.04
C GLN A 3 -8.74 7.16 9.18
N ALA A 4 -8.14 6.79 8.06
CA ALA A 4 -6.99 5.92 8.04
C ALA A 4 -5.88 6.57 7.23
N THR A 5 -4.66 6.44 7.72
CA THR A 5 -3.44 6.80 7.01
C THR A 5 -2.80 5.52 6.55
N ALA A 6 -2.53 5.43 5.25
CA ALA A 6 -1.87 4.28 4.67
C ALA A 6 -0.94 4.73 3.54
N ARG A 7 0.00 3.86 3.21
CA ARG A 7 0.86 3.99 2.05
C ARG A 7 0.69 2.80 1.13
N HIS A 8 0.98 3.00 -0.15
CA HIS A 8 0.85 1.97 -1.15
C HIS A 8 1.93 1.94 -2.21
N ILE A 9 2.12 0.75 -2.77
CA ILE A 9 2.99 0.52 -3.92
C ILE A 9 2.13 -0.08 -5.01
N LEU A 10 2.02 0.60 -6.15
CA LEU A 10 1.41 0.04 -7.35
C LEU A 10 2.51 -0.57 -8.22
N VAL A 11 2.37 -1.84 -8.58
CA VAL A 11 3.23 -2.52 -9.55
C VAL A 11 2.40 -3.22 -10.62
N ASP A 12 2.91 -3.23 -11.84
CA ASP A 12 2.22 -3.83 -12.99
C ASP A 12 2.33 -5.37 -13.04
N SER A 13 3.15 -5.99 -12.19
CA SER A 13 3.42 -7.44 -12.21
C SER A 13 3.29 -8.06 -10.83
N GLU A 14 2.56 -9.19 -10.76
CA GLU A 14 2.42 -10.01 -9.53
C GLU A 14 3.78 -10.42 -8.98
N ALA A 15 4.66 -10.92 -9.85
CA ALA A 15 6.00 -11.35 -9.48
C ALA A 15 6.83 -10.24 -8.81
N LYS A 16 6.75 -9.00 -9.34
CA LYS A 16 7.37 -7.84 -8.68
C LYS A 16 6.73 -7.60 -7.33
N CYS A 17 5.41 -7.64 -7.24
CA CYS A 17 4.69 -7.42 -5.99
C CYS A 17 5.12 -8.41 -4.90
N GLU A 18 5.22 -9.70 -5.25
CA GLU A 18 5.69 -10.73 -4.32
C GLU A 18 7.17 -10.57 -3.93
N GLU A 19 8.02 -10.18 -4.88
CA GLU A 19 9.44 -9.90 -4.61
C GLU A 19 9.59 -8.72 -3.63
N LEU A 20 8.85 -7.64 -3.86
CA LEU A 20 8.82 -6.48 -2.98
C LEU A 20 8.27 -6.82 -1.60
N LYS A 21 7.21 -7.63 -1.53
CA LYS A 21 6.67 -8.11 -0.27
C LYS A 21 7.74 -8.87 0.53
N LYS A 22 8.41 -9.83 -0.11
CA LYS A 22 9.51 -10.60 0.53
C LYS A 22 10.67 -9.70 0.97
N ALA A 23 11.01 -8.70 0.17
CA ALA A 23 12.03 -7.71 0.51
C ALA A 23 11.64 -6.94 1.78
N ILE A 24 10.40 -6.44 1.85
CA ILE A 24 9.90 -5.69 3.01
C ILE A 24 9.81 -6.59 4.24
N GLU A 25 9.33 -7.83 4.09
CA GLU A 25 9.35 -8.84 5.15
C GLU A 25 10.78 -9.20 5.60
N GLY A 26 11.75 -9.09 4.70
CA GLY A 26 13.19 -9.25 4.97
C GLY A 26 13.86 -8.03 5.62
N GLY A 27 13.13 -6.92 5.82
CA GLY A 27 13.63 -5.70 6.46
C GLY A 27 13.97 -4.55 5.50
N GLN A 28 13.61 -4.62 4.22
CA GLN A 28 13.67 -3.43 3.35
C GLN A 28 12.61 -2.40 3.74
N ASP A 29 12.97 -1.13 3.57
CA ASP A 29 12.07 -0.02 3.82
C ASP A 29 11.00 0.09 2.72
N PHE A 30 9.73 0.10 3.12
CA PHE A 30 8.60 0.23 2.20
C PHE A 30 8.68 1.51 1.36
N ALA A 31 9.17 2.62 1.94
CA ALA A 31 9.26 3.89 1.23
C ALA A 31 10.35 3.87 0.15
N GLU A 32 11.49 3.22 0.41
CA GLU A 32 12.55 3.00 -0.58
C GLU A 32 12.03 2.17 -1.75
N VAL A 33 11.34 1.06 -1.44
CA VAL A 33 10.74 0.19 -2.44
C VAL A 33 9.68 0.93 -3.26
N ALA A 34 8.81 1.69 -2.60
CA ALA A 34 7.80 2.50 -3.26
C ALA A 34 8.41 3.55 -4.18
N LYS A 35 9.50 4.22 -3.77
CA LYS A 35 10.20 5.19 -4.63
C LYS A 35 10.80 4.57 -5.88
N GLN A 36 11.31 3.35 -5.77
CA GLN A 36 11.98 2.66 -6.86
C GLN A 36 11.02 1.93 -7.80
N HIS A 37 9.93 1.38 -7.27
CA HIS A 37 9.07 0.46 -8.01
C HIS A 37 7.62 0.92 -8.19
N SER A 38 7.14 1.91 -7.43
CA SER A 38 5.75 2.34 -7.55
C SER A 38 5.53 3.09 -8.86
N SER A 39 4.55 2.64 -9.64
CA SER A 39 4.08 3.31 -10.86
C SER A 39 3.18 4.52 -10.57
N CYS A 40 2.90 4.82 -9.30
CA CYS A 40 2.04 5.94 -8.87
C CYS A 40 2.90 7.19 -8.56
N PRO A 41 2.45 8.43 -8.85
CA PRO A 41 3.18 9.66 -8.47
C PRO A 41 3.46 9.76 -6.96
N SER A 42 2.61 9.16 -6.13
CA SER A 42 2.80 9.01 -4.67
C SER A 42 4.05 8.20 -4.30
N GLY A 43 4.57 7.38 -5.23
CA GLY A 43 5.82 6.65 -5.09
C GLY A 43 6.99 7.55 -4.69
N ARG A 44 7.04 8.79 -5.19
CA ARG A 44 8.09 9.77 -4.84
C ARG A 44 8.13 10.09 -3.34
N ASN A 45 6.99 10.02 -2.66
CA ASN A 45 6.85 10.19 -1.21
C ASN A 45 6.84 8.85 -0.45
N GLY A 46 7.39 7.79 -1.04
CA GLY A 46 7.39 6.48 -0.41
C GLY A 46 6.03 5.78 -0.44
N GLY A 47 5.16 6.15 -1.39
CA GLY A 47 3.83 5.58 -1.53
C GLY A 47 2.79 6.18 -0.58
N ASP A 48 3.13 7.22 0.17
CA ASP A 48 2.22 7.83 1.14
C ASP A 48 0.97 8.43 0.46
N LEU A 49 -0.20 8.04 0.95
CA LEU A 49 -1.50 8.53 0.48
C LEU A 49 -2.10 9.57 1.44
N GLY A 50 -1.44 9.85 2.56
CA GLY A 50 -1.99 10.66 3.63
C GLY A 50 -3.20 10.01 4.31
N SER A 51 -3.99 10.85 4.99
CA SER A 51 -5.19 10.41 5.72
C SER A 51 -6.43 10.47 4.83
N PHE A 52 -7.09 9.34 4.65
CA PHE A 52 -8.31 9.23 3.86
C PHE A 52 -9.44 8.56 4.67
N GLY A 53 -10.67 8.89 4.31
CA GLY A 53 -11.87 8.32 4.90
C GLY A 53 -12.40 7.11 4.11
N PRO A 54 -13.33 6.34 4.69
CA PRO A 54 -13.97 5.23 4.01
C PRO A 54 -14.69 5.69 2.75
N GLY A 55 -14.47 4.98 1.63
CA GLY A 55 -15.08 5.27 0.33
C GLY A 55 -14.38 6.35 -0.50
N GLN A 56 -13.23 6.87 -0.05
CA GLN A 56 -12.38 7.75 -0.85
C GLN A 56 -11.47 6.98 -1.82
N MET A 57 -11.20 5.70 -1.52
CA MET A 57 -10.31 4.83 -2.28
C MET A 57 -11.10 3.67 -2.90
N VAL A 58 -10.43 2.85 -3.73
CA VAL A 58 -11.04 1.65 -4.30
C VAL A 58 -11.56 0.73 -3.19
N PRO A 59 -12.70 0.03 -3.37
CA PRO A 59 -13.34 -0.73 -2.30
C PRO A 59 -12.45 -1.83 -1.72
N GLU A 60 -11.52 -2.36 -2.52
CA GLU A 60 -10.52 -3.33 -2.10
C GLU A 60 -9.50 -2.69 -1.12
N PHE A 61 -9.10 -1.44 -1.38
CA PHE A 61 -8.27 -0.64 -0.48
C PHE A 61 -8.97 -0.41 0.84
N ASP A 62 -10.21 0.06 0.77
CA ASP A 62 -11.00 0.43 1.94
C ASP A 62 -11.16 -0.78 2.87
N LYS A 63 -11.55 -1.93 2.31
CA LYS A 63 -11.65 -3.18 3.08
C LYS A 63 -10.32 -3.55 3.74
N VAL A 64 -9.22 -3.45 3.02
CA VAL A 64 -7.90 -3.83 3.54
C VAL A 64 -7.43 -2.87 4.63
N VAL A 65 -7.62 -1.57 4.45
CA VAL A 65 -7.19 -0.55 5.39
C VAL A 65 -8.03 -0.57 6.67
N PHE A 66 -9.35 -0.82 6.55
CA PHE A 66 -10.24 -0.90 7.70
C PHE A 66 -10.32 -2.28 8.36
N SER A 67 -9.94 -3.36 7.66
CA SER A 67 -9.89 -4.72 8.26
C SER A 67 -8.49 -5.13 8.71
N GLY A 68 -7.45 -4.52 8.15
CA GLY A 68 -6.07 -4.90 8.40
C GLY A 68 -5.49 -4.34 9.69
N ASP A 69 -4.38 -4.95 10.10
CA ASP A 69 -3.58 -4.51 11.24
C ASP A 69 -2.74 -3.26 10.92
N LEU A 70 -2.57 -2.43 11.93
CA LEU A 70 -1.69 -1.26 11.86
C LEU A 70 -0.22 -1.70 11.76
N ASN A 71 0.58 -0.93 11.04
CA ASN A 71 1.99 -1.16 10.73
C ASN A 71 2.27 -2.53 10.11
N THR A 72 1.29 -3.09 9.40
CA THR A 72 1.42 -4.37 8.70
C THR A 72 1.27 -4.15 7.21
N VAL A 73 2.16 -4.80 6.45
CA VAL A 73 2.09 -4.81 4.99
C VAL A 73 1.03 -5.81 4.55
N ILE A 74 -0.01 -5.31 3.91
CA ILE A 74 -1.15 -6.08 3.43
C ILE A 74 -1.13 -6.10 1.91
N GLY A 75 -1.06 -7.31 1.36
CA GLY A 75 -1.08 -7.56 -0.07
C GLY A 75 -0.49 -8.92 -0.43
N PRO A 76 -0.41 -9.24 -1.73
CA PRO A 76 -0.71 -8.36 -2.87
C PRO A 76 -2.22 -8.23 -3.16
N VAL A 77 -2.71 -7.00 -3.34
CA VAL A 77 -4.11 -6.70 -3.71
C VAL A 77 -4.17 -6.44 -5.21
N LYS A 78 -4.87 -7.30 -5.95
CA LYS A 78 -5.03 -7.14 -7.41
C LYS A 78 -6.20 -6.23 -7.71
N THR A 79 -5.96 -5.11 -8.34
CA THR A 79 -6.99 -4.18 -8.84
C THR A 79 -6.94 -4.11 -10.37
N GLN A 80 -7.84 -3.32 -10.96
CA GLN A 80 -7.82 -3.01 -12.39
C GLN A 80 -6.55 -2.28 -12.88
N PHE A 81 -5.80 -1.65 -11.97
CA PHE A 81 -4.56 -0.93 -12.29
C PHE A 81 -3.31 -1.81 -12.20
N GLY A 82 -3.43 -3.01 -11.60
CA GLY A 82 -2.29 -3.90 -11.35
C GLY A 82 -2.32 -4.46 -9.94
N TYR A 83 -1.16 -4.63 -9.34
CA TYR A 83 -0.99 -5.19 -8.00
C TYR A 83 -0.58 -4.09 -7.02
N HIS A 84 -1.20 -4.11 -5.85
CA HIS A 84 -0.97 -3.14 -4.79
C HIS A 84 -0.49 -3.81 -3.51
N LEU A 85 0.59 -3.29 -2.94
CA LEU A 85 0.92 -3.50 -1.53
C LEU A 85 0.45 -2.30 -0.75
N LEU A 86 -0.18 -2.55 0.39
CA LEU A 86 -0.67 -1.52 1.29
C LEU A 86 0.04 -1.66 2.63
N GLU A 87 0.25 -0.55 3.31
CA GLU A 87 0.64 -0.58 4.71
C GLU A 87 -0.13 0.50 5.46
N VAL A 88 -0.87 0.11 6.49
CA VAL A 88 -1.69 1.04 7.27
C VAL A 88 -0.83 1.58 8.40
N THR A 89 -0.51 2.87 8.41
CA THR A 89 0.32 3.48 9.46
C THR A 89 -0.52 3.97 10.63
N SER A 90 -1.77 4.38 10.39
CA SER A 90 -2.63 4.95 11.43
C SER A 90 -4.11 4.74 11.11
N ARG A 91 -4.94 4.58 12.15
CA ARG A 91 -6.40 4.54 12.02
C ARG A 91 -7.04 5.21 13.24
N SER A 92 -8.00 6.09 12.99
CA SER A 92 -8.72 6.92 13.98
C SER A 92 -10.21 7.01 13.67
#